data_AF-A0A9C9K2V3-F1
#
_entry.id   AF-A0A9C9K2V3-F1
#
_cell.length_a   1.000
_cell.length_b   1.000
_cell.length_c   1.000
_cell.angle_alpha   90.00
_cell.angle_beta   90.00
_cell.angle_gamma   90.00
#
_symmetry.space_group_name_H-M   'P 1'
#
loop_
_entity.id
_entity.type
_entity.pdbx_description
1 polymer ?
#
loop_
_entity_poly.entity_id
_entity_poly.type
_entity_poly.pdbx_seq_one_letter_code
_entity_poly.pdbx_strand_id
1 'polypeptide(L)'
;MSSTEIGSISLDDFLNQYLYYLRDRVNSLEAEKSELELKSAVFNDLSSKLEDLENIAERLAQTGTSSVFRSKTGTSSDETILTATASGSAAVGSHTIFVTQLARAHSVVSNRYNQDDTTISDANSGTKTFSITVNGETYNISVTINAGDSNETVLSRIATEINDATGGEVLASCVLDTPTTCKLSITSGSTGTAGKITFTDTDGLLATLGVTNSS
;
A
#
# COMPACT_ATOMS: atom_id res chain seq x y z
N MET A 1 57.07 -9.02 -78.19
CA MET A 1 57.19 -9.71 -76.90
C MET A 1 57.82 -8.69 -75.96
N SER A 2 57.22 -8.19 -74.90
CA SER A 2 56.22 -8.72 -73.96
C SER A 2 55.40 -7.52 -73.46
N SER A 3 54.10 -7.50 -73.72
CA SER A 3 53.05 -7.65 -72.69
C SER A 3 53.06 -6.56 -71.61
N THR A 4 52.12 -5.63 -71.77
CA THR A 4 51.48 -4.80 -70.75
C THR A 4 51.48 -5.43 -69.34
N GLU A 5 52.08 -4.76 -68.35
CA GLU A 5 51.74 -4.92 -66.94
C GLU A 5 51.12 -3.60 -66.43
N ILE A 6 49.80 -3.55 -66.51
CA ILE A 6 49.01 -2.70 -65.63
C ILE A 6 49.07 -3.38 -64.25
N GLY A 7 49.62 -2.69 -63.25
CA GLY A 7 49.34 -3.02 -61.85
C GLY A 7 50.52 -3.00 -60.90
N SER A 8 50.77 -1.86 -60.26
CA SER A 8 51.18 -1.84 -58.84
C SER A 8 51.03 -0.44 -58.24
N ILE A 9 49.84 0.16 -58.37
CA ILE A 9 49.29 0.79 -57.15
C ILE A 9 49.15 -0.40 -56.21
N SER A 10 49.99 -0.51 -55.19
CA SER A 10 49.91 -1.67 -54.30
C SER A 10 48.48 -1.72 -53.80
N LEU A 11 47.88 -2.91 -53.80
CA LEU A 11 46.54 -3.10 -53.25
C LEU A 11 46.43 -2.44 -51.87
N ASP A 12 47.52 -2.46 -51.12
CA ASP A 12 47.69 -1.80 -49.83
C ASP A 12 47.57 -0.27 -49.89
N ASP A 13 48.09 0.43 -50.91
CA ASP A 13 47.98 1.89 -51.04
C ASP A 13 46.54 2.32 -51.40
N PHE A 14 45.89 1.61 -52.33
CA PHE A 14 44.47 1.83 -52.64
C PHE A 14 43.58 1.49 -51.44
N LEU A 15 43.89 0.40 -50.73
CA LEU A 15 43.20 0.01 -49.50
C LEU A 15 43.38 1.05 -48.41
N ASN A 16 44.60 1.57 -48.20
CA ASN A 16 44.87 2.61 -47.21
C ASN A 16 44.17 3.94 -47.55
N GLN A 17 44.14 4.35 -48.83
CA GLN A 17 43.42 5.54 -49.27
C GLN A 17 41.90 5.39 -49.10
N TYR A 18 41.35 4.21 -49.41
CA TYR A 18 39.94 3.91 -49.19
C TYR A 18 39.59 3.85 -47.71
N LEU A 19 40.42 3.22 -46.88
CA LEU A 19 40.25 3.18 -45.42
C LEU A 19 40.35 4.57 -44.79
N TYR A 20 41.22 5.45 -45.29
CA TYR A 20 41.30 6.83 -44.86
C TYR A 20 40.01 7.60 -45.16
N TYR A 21 39.49 7.48 -46.39
CA TYR A 21 38.21 8.09 -46.77
C TYR A 21 37.02 7.57 -45.94
N LEU A 22 36.99 6.26 -45.67
CA LEU A 22 35.97 5.67 -44.80
C LEU A 22 36.06 6.20 -43.38
N ARG A 23 37.27 6.36 -42.82
CA ARG A 23 37.48 6.94 -41.48
C ARG A 23 37.03 8.39 -41.40
N ASP A 24 37.35 9.20 -42.39
CA ASP A 24 36.96 10.61 -42.41
C ASP A 24 35.43 10.77 -42.45
N ARG A 25 34.77 9.92 -43.25
CA ARG A 25 33.31 9.86 -43.31
C ARG A 25 32.69 9.37 -42.01
N VAL A 26 33.30 8.39 -41.34
CA VAL A 26 32.87 7.92 -40.01
C VAL A 26 33.01 9.03 -38.97
N ASN A 27 34.16 9.72 -38.93
CA ASN A 27 34.39 10.83 -38.00
C ASN A 27 33.37 11.96 -38.22
N SER A 28 33.05 12.29 -39.48
CA SER A 28 32.03 13.28 -39.81
C SER A 28 30.63 12.87 -39.31
N LEU A 29 30.26 11.59 -39.48
CA LEU A 29 28.98 11.06 -39.00
C LEU A 29 28.93 10.97 -37.46
N GLU A 30 30.04 10.66 -36.80
CA GLU A 30 30.15 10.69 -35.34
C GLU A 30 30.02 12.11 -34.78
N ALA A 31 30.62 13.10 -35.45
CA ALA A 31 30.47 14.51 -35.09
C ALA A 31 29.01 14.98 -35.26
N GLU A 32 28.37 14.65 -36.39
CA GLU A 32 26.96 14.97 -36.64
C GLU A 32 26.04 14.28 -35.62
N LYS A 33 26.30 13.01 -35.29
CA LYS A 33 25.58 12.28 -34.25
C LYS A 33 25.72 12.97 -32.88
N SER A 34 26.93 13.35 -32.50
CA SER A 34 27.19 14.04 -31.23
C SER A 34 26.47 15.39 -31.16
N GLU A 35 26.42 16.14 -32.27
CA GLU A 35 25.66 17.40 -32.35
C GLU A 35 24.15 17.17 -32.20
N LEU A 36 23.60 16.13 -32.84
CA LEU A 36 22.19 15.77 -32.72
C LEU A 36 21.83 15.26 -31.31
N GLU A 37 22.71 14.49 -30.67
CA GLU A 37 22.56 14.06 -29.27
C GLU A 37 22.54 15.25 -28.32
N LEU A 38 23.44 16.23 -28.51
CA LEU A 38 23.45 17.47 -27.73
C LEU A 38 22.17 18.27 -27.94
N LYS A 39 21.71 18.44 -29.19
CA LYS A 39 20.43 19.11 -29.49
C LYS A 39 19.26 18.41 -28.82
N SER A 40 19.19 17.09 -28.90
CA SER A 40 18.15 16.28 -28.24
C SER A 40 18.17 16.49 -26.72
N ALA A 41 19.35 16.45 -26.09
CA ALA A 41 19.49 16.70 -24.66
C ALA A 41 19.00 18.11 -24.26
N VAL A 42 19.34 19.14 -25.03
CA VAL A 42 18.88 20.52 -24.81
C VAL A 42 17.36 20.64 -24.96
N PHE A 43 16.76 20.01 -25.97
CA PHE A 43 15.31 20.01 -26.15
C PHE A 43 14.59 19.29 -25.01
N ASN A 44 15.11 18.16 -24.53
CA ASN A 44 14.54 17.43 -23.41
C ASN A 44 14.61 18.25 -22.10
N ASP A 45 15.75 18.92 -21.83
CA ASP A 45 15.89 19.81 -20.68
C ASP A 45 14.92 21.00 -20.76
N LEU A 46 14.79 21.62 -21.94
CA LEU A 46 13.81 22.70 -22.15
C LEU A 46 12.37 22.23 -21.96
N SER A 47 12.02 21.06 -22.51
CA SER A 47 10.68 20.49 -22.36
C SER A 47 10.34 20.25 -20.90
N SER A 48 11.27 19.66 -20.13
CA SER A 48 11.12 19.44 -18.69
C SER A 48 10.90 20.76 -17.93
N LYS A 49 11.72 21.78 -18.22
CA LYS A 49 11.57 23.11 -17.58
C LYS A 49 10.25 23.80 -17.93
N LEU A 50 9.75 23.60 -19.15
CA LEU A 50 8.47 24.16 -19.57
C LEU A 50 7.30 23.45 -18.88
N GLU A 51 7.37 22.13 -18.75
CA GLU A 51 6.40 21.32 -18.02
C GLU A 51 6.37 21.72 -16.53
N ASP A 52 7.53 21.93 -15.90
CA ASP A 52 7.61 22.46 -14.53
C ASP A 52 6.94 23.84 -14.40
N LEU A 53 7.20 24.74 -15.35
CA LEU A 53 6.60 26.08 -15.37
C LEU A 53 5.08 26.02 -15.57
N GLU A 54 4.60 25.19 -16.49
CA GLU A 54 3.19 24.97 -16.76
C GLU A 54 2.48 24.46 -15.50
N ASN A 55 3.03 23.44 -14.84
CA ASN A 55 2.52 22.90 -13.59
C ASN A 55 2.41 23.98 -12.48
N ILE A 56 3.40 24.87 -12.38
CA ILE A 56 3.38 26.00 -11.42
C ILE A 56 2.29 27.01 -11.81
N ALA A 57 2.20 27.39 -13.08
CA ALA A 57 1.22 28.34 -13.58
C ALA A 57 -0.21 27.82 -13.37
N GLU A 58 -0.47 26.55 -13.67
CA GLU A 58 -1.75 25.90 -13.42
C GLU A 58 -2.13 25.94 -11.94
N ARG A 59 -1.21 25.57 -11.03
CA ARG A 59 -1.43 25.64 -9.57
C ARG A 59 -1.77 27.06 -9.11
N LEU A 60 -1.11 28.08 -9.66
CA LEU A 60 -1.37 29.49 -9.32
C LEU A 60 -2.68 30.01 -9.92
N ALA A 61 -3.10 29.47 -11.06
CA ALA A 61 -4.35 29.84 -11.72
C ALA A 61 -5.59 29.21 -11.05
N GLN A 62 -5.41 28.22 -10.17
CA GLN A 62 -6.53 27.59 -9.44
C GLN A 62 -7.29 28.62 -8.58
N THR A 63 -8.61 28.58 -8.70
CA THR A 63 -9.55 29.42 -7.93
C THR A 63 -10.37 28.57 -6.96
N GLY A 64 -11.14 29.20 -6.07
CA GLY A 64 -11.99 28.46 -5.12
C GLY A 64 -11.18 27.67 -4.09
N THR A 65 -11.69 26.53 -3.63
CA THR A 65 -11.08 25.72 -2.55
C THR A 65 -9.70 25.17 -2.88
N SER A 66 -9.38 25.00 -4.16
CA SER A 66 -8.07 24.52 -4.62
C SER A 66 -7.03 25.63 -4.76
N SER A 67 -7.44 26.89 -4.64
CA SER A 67 -6.52 28.03 -4.74
C SER A 67 -5.51 28.05 -3.60
N VAL A 68 -4.23 28.11 -3.94
CA VAL A 68 -3.13 28.24 -2.95
C VAL A 68 -3.26 29.48 -2.08
N PHE A 69 -3.92 30.54 -2.58
CA PHE A 69 -4.14 31.79 -1.86
C PHE A 69 -5.25 31.71 -0.81
N ARG A 70 -6.00 30.60 -0.75
CA ARG A 70 -7.02 30.35 0.27
C ARG A 70 -6.55 29.36 1.34
N SER A 71 -5.29 28.94 1.29
CA SER A 71 -4.70 28.08 2.31
C SER A 71 -4.82 28.72 3.69
N LYS A 72 -5.17 27.90 4.69
CA LYS A 72 -5.34 28.30 6.08
C LYS A 72 -4.53 27.34 6.94
N THR A 73 -4.05 27.84 8.06
CA THR A 73 -3.34 27.04 9.05
C THR A 73 -4.20 26.91 10.30
N GLY A 74 -4.20 25.70 10.88
CA GLY A 74 -4.68 25.47 12.24
C GLY A 74 -3.48 25.44 13.16
N THR A 75 -3.59 26.08 14.32
CA THR A 75 -2.61 25.98 15.40
C THR A 75 -3.32 25.55 16.67
N SER A 76 -2.63 24.76 17.50
CA SER A 76 -3.13 24.31 18.80
C SER A 76 -2.31 24.95 19.91
N SER A 77 -2.95 25.22 21.05
CA SER A 77 -2.23 25.64 22.25
C SER A 77 -1.40 24.50 22.86
N ASP A 78 -1.75 23.25 22.56
CA ASP A 78 -1.01 22.06 22.97
C ASP A 78 -1.07 21.00 21.84
N GLU A 79 -0.02 20.97 21.03
CA GLU A 79 0.11 20.04 19.90
C GLU A 79 0.42 18.60 20.32
N THR A 80 0.77 18.36 21.59
CA THR A 80 0.98 17.00 22.11
C THR A 80 -0.34 16.26 22.37
N ILE A 81 -1.44 17.00 22.52
CA ILE A 81 -2.78 16.47 22.78
C ILE A 81 -3.64 16.53 21.50
N LEU A 82 -3.58 17.64 20.76
CA LEU A 82 -4.40 17.87 19.58
C LEU A 82 -3.63 18.68 18.54
N THR A 83 -3.56 18.17 17.32
CA THR A 83 -3.15 18.94 16.15
C THR A 83 -4.37 19.24 15.28
N ALA A 84 -4.30 20.31 14.49
CA ALA A 84 -5.40 20.72 13.62
C ALA A 84 -4.88 21.14 12.25
N THR A 85 -5.56 20.70 11.20
CA THR A 85 -5.36 21.19 9.83
C THR A 85 -6.61 21.93 9.37
N ALA A 86 -6.44 22.94 8.51
CA ALA A 86 -7.55 23.75 8.02
C ALA A 86 -7.64 23.63 6.49
N SER A 87 -8.83 23.33 5.98
CA SER A 87 -9.11 23.41 4.55
C SER A 87 -9.27 24.88 4.12
N GLY A 88 -9.14 25.17 2.82
CA GLY A 88 -9.30 26.55 2.32
C GLY A 88 -10.71 27.14 2.53
N SER A 89 -11.71 26.29 2.76
CA SER A 89 -13.08 26.68 3.12
C SER A 89 -13.31 26.88 4.61
N ALA A 90 -12.37 26.53 5.49
CA ALA A 90 -12.54 26.64 6.94
C ALA A 90 -12.79 28.10 7.39
N ALA A 91 -13.65 28.31 8.39
CA ALA A 91 -13.84 29.65 8.95
C ALA A 91 -12.59 30.07 9.75
N VAL A 92 -12.23 31.36 9.69
CA VAL A 92 -11.13 31.89 10.50
C VAL A 92 -11.67 32.26 11.87
N GLY A 93 -11.04 31.75 12.93
CA GLY A 93 -11.43 32.06 14.29
C GLY A 93 -10.63 31.25 15.31
N SER A 94 -10.90 31.53 16.59
CA SER A 94 -10.37 30.76 17.72
C SER A 94 -11.45 29.84 18.26
N HIS A 95 -11.10 28.59 18.50
CA HIS A 95 -12.00 27.56 19.03
C HIS A 95 -11.45 27.02 20.35
N THR A 96 -12.31 26.92 21.36
CA THR A 96 -11.98 26.29 22.64
C THR A 96 -12.42 24.83 22.61
N ILE A 97 -11.46 23.91 22.76
CA ILE A 97 -11.68 22.47 22.67
C ILE A 97 -11.21 21.81 23.95
N PHE A 98 -12.02 20.89 24.49
CA PHE A 98 -11.69 20.07 25.65
C PHE A 98 -11.72 18.59 25.24
N VAL A 99 -10.59 17.90 25.37
CA VAL A 99 -10.48 16.46 25.07
C VAL A 99 -10.70 15.68 26.36
N THR A 100 -11.82 14.96 26.45
CA THR A 100 -12.19 14.16 27.63
C THR A 100 -11.85 12.68 27.46
N GLN A 101 -11.99 12.15 26.25
CA GLN A 101 -11.75 10.74 25.95
C GLN A 101 -11.38 10.56 24.47
N LEU A 102 -10.42 9.68 24.21
CA LEU A 102 -10.07 9.27 22.86
C LEU A 102 -10.99 8.16 22.38
N ALA A 103 -11.36 8.22 21.10
CA ALA A 103 -12.00 7.11 20.42
C ALA A 103 -11.04 5.90 20.42
N ARG A 104 -11.57 4.72 20.75
CA ARG A 104 -10.82 3.46 20.74
C ARG A 104 -11.47 2.50 19.77
N ALA A 105 -10.69 1.61 19.19
CA ALA A 105 -11.22 0.49 18.41
C ALA A 105 -11.86 -0.53 19.37
N HIS A 106 -13.00 -1.09 19.01
CA HIS A 106 -13.57 -2.22 19.74
C HIS A 106 -12.69 -3.45 19.49
N SER A 107 -12.31 -4.16 20.56
CA SER A 107 -11.48 -5.36 20.48
C SER A 107 -12.06 -6.45 21.37
N VAL A 108 -12.15 -7.65 20.84
CA VAL A 108 -12.64 -8.85 21.54
C VAL A 108 -11.58 -9.93 21.40
N VAL A 109 -11.28 -10.59 22.52
CA VAL A 109 -10.26 -11.64 22.59
C VAL A 109 -10.91 -12.92 23.08
N SER A 110 -10.56 -14.05 22.47
CA SER A 110 -11.02 -15.37 22.88
C SER A 110 -10.44 -15.80 24.24
N ASN A 111 -10.95 -16.91 24.73
CA ASN A 111 -10.29 -17.72 25.76
C ASN A 111 -8.88 -18.13 25.31
N ARG A 112 -8.05 -18.48 26.30
CA ARG A 112 -6.70 -19.00 26.09
C ARG A 112 -6.74 -20.51 25.83
N TYR A 113 -5.98 -20.96 24.85
CA TYR A 113 -5.81 -22.37 24.51
C TYR A 113 -4.33 -22.74 24.49
N ASN A 114 -3.99 -23.98 24.86
CA ASN A 114 -2.66 -24.51 24.56
C ASN A 114 -2.56 -24.70 23.05
N GLN A 115 -1.46 -24.25 22.43
CA GLN A 115 -1.34 -24.16 20.98
C GLN A 115 -1.36 -25.53 20.28
N ASP A 116 -0.75 -26.54 20.92
CA ASP A 116 -0.56 -27.88 20.37
C ASP A 116 -1.73 -28.83 20.67
N ASP A 117 -2.63 -28.45 21.58
CA ASP A 117 -3.83 -29.23 21.90
C ASP A 117 -4.86 -29.15 20.75
N THR A 118 -5.79 -30.10 20.70
CA THR A 118 -6.84 -30.22 19.67
C THR A 118 -8.24 -29.86 20.18
N THR A 119 -8.34 -29.25 21.36
CA THR A 119 -9.63 -29.05 22.06
C THR A 119 -10.67 -28.29 21.24
N ILE A 120 -10.27 -27.35 20.38
CA ILE A 120 -11.19 -26.64 19.49
C ILE A 120 -11.68 -27.54 18.36
N SER A 121 -10.78 -28.27 17.71
CA SER A 121 -11.12 -29.14 16.57
C SER A 121 -11.93 -30.36 16.98
N ASP A 122 -11.67 -30.91 18.17
CA ASP A 122 -12.44 -32.03 18.74
C ASP A 122 -13.91 -31.63 19.01
N ALA A 123 -14.15 -30.39 19.44
CA ALA A 123 -15.49 -29.89 19.74
C ALA A 123 -16.24 -29.35 18.50
N ASN A 124 -15.52 -28.85 17.49
CA ASN A 124 -16.09 -28.05 16.41
C ASN A 124 -15.70 -28.51 14.99
N SER A 125 -15.37 -29.79 14.78
CA SER A 125 -15.08 -30.31 13.44
C SER A 125 -16.20 -30.05 12.43
N GLY A 126 -15.81 -29.90 11.16
CA GLY A 126 -16.68 -29.55 10.04
C GLY A 126 -16.68 -28.06 9.69
N THR A 127 -17.58 -27.66 8.80
CA THR A 127 -17.77 -26.25 8.42
C THR A 127 -18.63 -25.56 9.48
N LYS A 128 -18.14 -24.41 9.97
CA LYS A 128 -18.80 -23.56 10.96
C LYS A 128 -18.99 -22.16 10.37
N THR A 129 -20.14 -21.58 10.65
CA THR A 129 -20.56 -20.28 10.15
C THR A 129 -20.95 -19.35 11.29
N PHE A 130 -20.54 -18.10 11.15
CA PHE A 130 -20.91 -17.01 12.03
C PHE A 130 -20.89 -15.71 11.23
N SER A 131 -21.50 -14.66 11.76
CA SER A 131 -21.43 -13.34 11.16
C SER A 131 -20.86 -12.30 12.12
N ILE A 132 -20.18 -11.33 11.52
CA ILE A 132 -19.61 -10.16 12.18
C ILE A 132 -20.31 -8.94 11.59
N THR A 133 -20.84 -8.07 12.43
CA THR A 133 -21.39 -6.78 12.01
C THR A 133 -20.54 -5.65 12.60
N VAL A 134 -20.04 -4.77 11.74
CA VAL A 134 -19.26 -3.57 12.09
C VAL A 134 -19.67 -2.44 11.15
N ASN A 135 -19.71 -1.20 11.63
CA ASN A 135 -20.10 -0.03 10.82
C ASN A 135 -21.45 -0.16 10.09
N GLY A 136 -22.37 -0.98 10.63
CA GLY A 136 -23.68 -1.23 10.03
C GLY A 136 -23.70 -2.26 8.89
N GLU A 137 -22.54 -2.79 8.49
CA GLU A 137 -22.40 -3.84 7.47
C GLU A 137 -22.20 -5.21 8.12
N THR A 138 -22.84 -6.24 7.57
CA THR A 138 -22.76 -7.63 8.06
C THR A 138 -21.95 -8.50 7.11
N TYR A 139 -20.93 -9.14 7.66
CA TYR A 139 -20.05 -10.08 6.96
C TYR A 139 -20.35 -11.50 7.44
N ASN A 140 -20.53 -12.43 6.50
CA ASN A 140 -20.71 -13.84 6.80
C ASN A 140 -19.37 -14.55 6.64
N ILE A 141 -18.97 -15.31 7.65
CA ILE A 141 -17.70 -16.02 7.70
C ILE A 141 -17.99 -17.51 7.78
N SER A 142 -17.25 -18.28 6.98
CA SER A 142 -17.34 -19.73 6.93
C SER A 142 -15.95 -20.31 7.14
N VAL A 143 -15.78 -21.12 8.17
CA VAL A 143 -14.48 -21.73 8.53
C VAL A 143 -14.63 -23.24 8.49
N THR A 144 -13.73 -23.93 7.77
CA THR A 144 -13.66 -25.40 7.80
C THR A 144 -12.64 -25.83 8.83
N ILE A 145 -13.05 -26.65 9.81
CA ILE A 145 -12.20 -27.17 10.88
C ILE A 145 -12.01 -28.67 10.67
N ASN A 146 -10.75 -29.12 10.50
CA ASN A 146 -10.46 -30.55 10.36
C ASN A 146 -10.22 -31.16 11.74
N ALA A 147 -10.69 -32.39 11.94
CA ALA A 147 -10.42 -33.12 13.16
C ALA A 147 -8.90 -33.35 13.31
N GLY A 148 -8.38 -33.12 14.52
CA GLY A 148 -6.94 -33.23 14.80
C GLY A 148 -6.10 -32.00 14.45
N ASP A 149 -6.68 -30.95 13.89
CA ASP A 149 -5.99 -29.65 13.75
C ASP A 149 -5.64 -29.10 15.15
N SER A 150 -4.42 -28.57 15.30
CA SER A 150 -4.01 -27.89 16.53
C SER A 150 -4.82 -26.61 16.75
N ASN A 151 -4.97 -26.18 18.00
CA ASN A 151 -5.68 -24.96 18.36
C ASN A 151 -5.11 -23.74 17.64
N GLU A 152 -3.79 -23.61 17.54
CA GLU A 152 -3.15 -22.53 16.78
C GLU A 152 -3.56 -22.53 15.31
N THR A 153 -3.59 -23.71 14.68
CA THR A 153 -3.97 -23.88 13.27
C THR A 153 -5.43 -23.43 13.07
N VAL A 154 -6.32 -23.84 13.97
CA VAL A 154 -7.74 -23.46 13.90
C VAL A 154 -7.93 -21.96 14.12
N LEU A 155 -7.33 -21.37 15.15
CA LEU A 155 -7.45 -19.93 15.42
C LEU A 155 -6.84 -19.08 14.30
N SER A 156 -5.73 -19.51 13.71
CA SER A 156 -5.11 -18.84 12.57
C SER A 156 -6.01 -18.88 11.35
N ARG A 157 -6.66 -20.01 11.08
CA ARG A 157 -7.64 -20.14 9.99
C ARG A 157 -8.84 -19.23 10.20
N ILE A 158 -9.39 -19.20 11.42
CA ILE A 158 -10.50 -18.29 11.75
C ILE A 158 -10.07 -16.83 11.50
N ALA A 159 -8.87 -16.44 11.92
CA ALA A 159 -8.35 -15.10 11.68
C ALA A 159 -8.25 -14.77 10.18
N THR A 160 -7.73 -15.68 9.36
CA THR A 160 -7.67 -15.53 7.90
C THR A 160 -9.06 -15.33 7.30
N GLU A 161 -10.02 -16.21 7.61
CA GLU A 161 -11.37 -16.13 7.06
C GLU A 161 -12.09 -14.82 7.48
N ILE A 162 -11.84 -14.30 8.68
CA ILE A 162 -12.36 -12.99 9.10
C ILE A 162 -11.73 -11.86 8.31
N ASN A 163 -10.40 -11.84 8.17
CA ASN A 163 -9.69 -10.80 7.44
C ASN A 163 -10.11 -10.76 5.96
N ASP A 164 -10.23 -11.93 5.34
CA ASP A 164 -10.59 -12.08 3.94
C ASP A 164 -12.05 -11.66 3.69
N ALA A 165 -12.98 -12.06 4.59
CA ALA A 165 -14.39 -11.71 4.45
C ALA A 165 -14.67 -10.22 4.68
N THR A 166 -13.92 -9.55 5.57
CA THR A 166 -14.18 -8.17 5.97
C THR A 166 -13.37 -7.12 5.20
N GLY A 167 -12.36 -7.53 4.42
CA GLY A 167 -11.57 -6.61 3.59
C GLY A 167 -10.82 -5.54 4.39
N GLY A 168 -10.52 -5.81 5.68
CA GLY A 168 -9.81 -4.89 6.58
C GLY A 168 -10.69 -4.03 7.48
N GLU A 169 -12.02 -4.13 7.38
CA GLU A 169 -12.95 -3.49 8.33
C GLU A 169 -12.84 -4.12 9.74
N VAL A 170 -12.43 -5.39 9.81
CA VAL A 170 -12.06 -6.09 11.04
C VAL A 170 -10.70 -6.74 10.86
N LEU A 171 -9.84 -6.60 11.85
CA LEU A 171 -8.52 -7.18 11.92
C LEU A 171 -8.54 -8.33 12.94
N ALA A 172 -8.32 -9.55 12.47
CA ALA A 172 -8.22 -10.74 13.29
C ALA A 172 -6.81 -11.36 13.22
N SER A 173 -6.35 -11.90 14.34
CA SER A 173 -5.08 -12.62 14.41
C SER A 173 -5.07 -13.70 15.49
N CYS A 174 -4.36 -14.79 15.21
CA CYS A 174 -3.92 -15.71 16.25
C CYS A 174 -2.68 -15.11 16.92
N VAL A 175 -2.74 -14.92 18.24
CA VAL A 175 -1.67 -14.33 19.04
C VAL A 175 -1.14 -15.39 19.99
N LEU A 176 0.14 -15.72 19.85
CA LEU A 176 0.89 -16.49 20.84
C LEU A 176 1.20 -15.56 22.01
N ASP A 177 0.43 -15.71 23.09
CA ASP A 177 0.60 -14.88 24.29
C ASP A 177 1.62 -15.47 25.27
N THR A 178 1.94 -16.75 25.13
CA THR A 178 3.09 -17.42 25.74
C THR A 178 3.70 -18.42 24.75
N PRO A 179 4.88 -19.02 25.02
CA PRO A 179 5.47 -20.03 24.14
C PRO A 179 4.63 -21.30 23.93
N THR A 180 3.57 -21.51 24.72
CA THR A 180 2.73 -22.71 24.67
C THR A 180 1.25 -22.41 24.48
N THR A 181 0.84 -21.15 24.46
CA THR A 181 -0.58 -20.76 24.43
C THR A 181 -0.89 -19.72 23.38
N CYS A 182 -2.09 -19.83 22.82
CA CYS A 182 -2.61 -18.98 21.77
C CYS A 182 -4.01 -18.44 22.11
N LYS A 183 -4.36 -17.31 21.49
CA LYS A 183 -5.67 -16.64 21.54
C LYS A 183 -6.02 -16.05 20.19
N LEU A 184 -7.31 -15.91 19.91
CA LEU A 184 -7.82 -15.12 18.81
C LEU A 184 -8.07 -13.69 19.29
N SER A 185 -7.44 -12.72 18.62
CA SER A 185 -7.73 -11.30 18.77
C SER A 185 -8.57 -10.85 17.58
N ILE A 186 -9.65 -10.12 17.82
CA ILE A 186 -10.52 -9.54 16.78
C ILE A 186 -10.70 -8.06 17.13
N THR A 187 -10.26 -7.17 16.25
CA THR A 187 -10.26 -5.72 16.50
C THR A 187 -10.86 -4.97 15.31
N SER A 188 -11.68 -3.96 15.58
CA SER A 188 -12.25 -3.11 14.53
C SER A 188 -11.16 -2.28 13.84
N GLY A 189 -11.24 -2.16 12.51
CA GLY A 189 -10.39 -1.24 11.73
C GLY A 189 -10.71 0.24 12.00
N SER A 190 -11.92 0.52 12.50
CA SER A 190 -12.38 1.86 12.86
C SER A 190 -12.44 2.07 14.37
N THR A 191 -12.19 3.30 14.83
CA THR A 191 -12.35 3.70 16.24
C THR A 191 -13.73 4.32 16.49
N GLY A 192 -14.13 4.37 17.77
CA GLY A 192 -15.40 4.97 18.17
C GLY A 192 -16.58 4.01 18.02
N THR A 193 -17.79 4.53 18.24
CA THR A 193 -19.01 3.71 18.32
C THR A 193 -19.39 3.02 17.02
N ALA A 194 -19.06 3.62 15.87
CA ALA A 194 -19.26 3.00 14.55
C ALA A 194 -18.41 1.72 14.38
N GLY A 195 -17.23 1.67 15.01
CA GLY A 195 -16.36 0.50 15.05
C GLY A 195 -16.80 -0.57 16.06
N LYS A 196 -18.01 -0.51 16.61
CA LYS A 196 -18.50 -1.55 17.52
C LYS A 196 -18.79 -2.83 16.74
N ILE A 197 -17.95 -3.83 16.95
CA ILE A 197 -18.19 -5.19 16.48
C ILE A 197 -19.34 -5.86 17.25
N THR A 198 -20.21 -6.55 16.53
CA THR A 198 -21.19 -7.50 17.07
C THR A 198 -21.13 -8.83 16.32
N PHE A 199 -21.35 -9.92 17.03
CA PHE A 199 -21.24 -11.28 16.55
C PHE A 199 -22.60 -11.98 16.56
N THR A 200 -22.90 -12.74 15.52
CA THR A 200 -23.98 -13.73 15.51
C THR A 200 -23.38 -15.10 15.27
N ASP A 201 -23.50 -15.98 16.25
CA ASP A 201 -22.88 -17.31 16.23
C ASP A 201 -23.95 -18.39 16.01
N THR A 202 -24.12 -18.77 14.75
CA THR A 202 -25.15 -19.74 14.36
C THR A 202 -24.77 -21.16 14.76
N ASP A 203 -23.47 -21.48 14.71
CA ASP A 203 -22.95 -22.84 14.92
C ASP A 203 -22.30 -23.08 16.30
N GLY A 204 -22.22 -22.07 17.17
CA GLY A 204 -21.68 -22.19 18.53
C GLY A 204 -20.14 -22.15 18.62
N LEU A 205 -19.47 -21.86 17.51
CA LEU A 205 -18.01 -21.79 17.45
C LEU A 205 -17.49 -20.63 18.31
N LEU A 206 -18.04 -19.43 18.12
CA LEU A 206 -17.61 -18.24 18.86
C LEU A 206 -17.89 -18.36 20.36
N ALA A 207 -19.03 -18.97 20.72
CA ALA A 207 -19.37 -19.29 22.09
C ALA A 207 -18.34 -20.25 22.73
N THR A 208 -17.90 -21.28 22.00
CA THR A 208 -16.82 -22.17 22.46
C THR A 208 -15.52 -21.41 22.70
N LEU A 209 -15.21 -20.46 21.82
CA LEU A 209 -14.04 -19.58 21.92
C LEU A 209 -14.15 -18.53 23.04
N GLY A 210 -15.31 -18.38 23.68
CA GLY A 210 -15.56 -17.30 24.64
C GLY A 210 -15.69 -15.92 23.99
N VAL A 211 -15.79 -15.86 22.66
CA VAL A 211 -16.03 -14.64 21.91
C VAL A 211 -17.52 -14.34 21.99
N THR A 212 -17.88 -13.42 22.87
CA THR A 212 -19.26 -12.98 23.08
C THR A 212 -19.39 -11.50 22.79
N ASN A 213 -20.64 -11.04 22.59
CA ASN A 213 -20.98 -9.61 22.56
C ASN A 213 -20.83 -9.01 23.97
N SER A 214 -19.61 -9.00 24.50
CA SER A 214 -19.29 -8.33 25.75
C SER A 214 -19.11 -6.84 25.46
N SER A 215 -19.83 -6.02 26.24
CA SER A 215 -19.99 -4.57 26.12
C SER A 215 -18.74 -3.76 26.41
#